data_AF-Q4T6L7-F1
#
_entry.id   AF-Q4T6L7-F1
#
_cell.length_a   1.000
_cell.length_b   1.000
_cell.length_c   1.000
_cell.angle_alpha   90.00
_cell.angle_beta   90.00
_cell.angle_gamma   90.00
#
_symmetry.space_group_name_H-M   'P 1'
#
loop_
_entity.id
_entity.type
_entity.pdbx_description
1 polymer ?
#
loop_
_entity_poly.entity_id
_entity_poly.type
_entity_poly.pdbx_seq_one_letter_code
_entity_poly.pdbx_strand_id
1 'polypeptide(L)' 'RLALYVYEYLLHVGAQKSAQTFLSEIRWEKNITLGEPPGFLHSWWCVFWDLYCAAPERRDTCEHSSEAKAFHDY' A
#
# COMPACT_ATOMS: atom_id res chain seq x y z
N ARG A 1 9.65 9.23 4.89
CA ARG A 1 9.64 7.84 4.36
C ARG A 1 8.36 7.54 3.60
N LEU A 2 7.18 7.88 4.12
CA LEU A 2 5.90 7.70 3.40
C LEU A 2 5.91 8.26 1.96
N ALA A 3 6.41 9.48 1.74
CA ALA A 3 6.51 10.06 0.40
C ALA A 3 7.29 9.20 -0.60
N LEU A 4 8.37 8.52 -0.16
CA LEU A 4 9.12 7.60 -1.01
C LEU A 4 8.25 6.41 -1.44
N TYR A 5 7.49 5.84 -0.51
CA TYR A 5 6.62 4.70 -0.80
C TYR A 5 5.39 5.09 -1.63
N VAL A 6 4.90 6.33 -1.48
CA VAL A 6 3.85 6.88 -2.36
C VAL A 6 4.39 7.05 -3.78
N TYR A 7 5.62 7.57 -3.93
CA TYR A 7 6.27 7.66 -5.24
C TYR A 7 6.48 6.28 -5.89
N GLU A 8 7.01 5.31 -5.14
CA GLU A 8 7.17 3.92 -5.59
C GLU A 8 5.82 3.32 -6.03
N TYR A 9 4.77 3.50 -5.22
CA TYR A 9 3.42 3.07 -5.56
C TYR A 9 2.93 3.68 -6.88
N LEU A 10 3.06 5.00 -7.05
CA LEU A 10 2.65 5.69 -8.28
C LEU A 10 3.38 5.16 -9.52
N LEU A 11 4.65 4.79 -9.40
CA LEU A 11 5.38 4.14 -10.49
C LEU A 11 4.85 2.74 -10.79
N HIS A 12 4.66 1.90 -9.77
CA HIS A 12 4.22 0.52 -9.95
C HIS A 12 2.78 0.41 -10.48
N VAL A 13 1.91 1.37 -10.20
CA VAL A 13 0.55 1.42 -10.78
C VAL A 13 0.50 2.10 -12.15
N GLY A 14 1.64 2.48 -12.74
CA GLY A 14 1.71 3.06 -14.08
C GLY A 14 1.34 4.55 -14.16
N ALA A 15 1.42 5.28 -13.04
CA ALA A 15 1.13 6.72 -12.97
C ALA A 15 2.42 7.56 -13.02
N GLN A 16 3.29 7.35 -14.03
CA GLN A 16 4.62 7.97 -14.08
C GLN A 16 4.59 9.50 -14.03
N LYS A 17 3.65 10.15 -14.74
CA LYS A 17 3.52 11.61 -14.75
C LYS A 17 3.21 12.14 -13.35
N SER A 18 2.25 11.52 -12.66
CA SER A 18 1.89 11.87 -11.28
C SER A 18 3.06 11.64 -10.32
N ALA A 19 3.83 10.56 -10.50
CA ALA A 19 5.02 10.28 -9.69
C ALA A 19 6.07 11.41 -9.80
N GLN A 20 6.35 11.88 -11.02
CA GLN A 20 7.31 12.97 -11.25
C GLN A 20 6.81 14.32 -10.72
N THR A 21 5.54 14.66 -10.99
CA THR A 21 4.91 15.87 -10.45
C THR A 21 4.96 15.88 -8.92
N PHE A 22 4.62 14.76 -8.28
CA PHE A 22 4.64 14.62 -6.83
C PHE A 22 6.01 14.92 -6.23
N LEU A 23 7.10 14.37 -6.79
CA LEU A 23 8.46 14.67 -6.29
C LEU A 23 8.84 16.14 -6.44
N SER A 24 8.41 16.75 -7.54
CA SER A 24 8.69 18.16 -7.83
C SER A 24 7.95 19.07 -6.86
N GLU A 25 6.68 18.79 -6.59
CA GLU A 25 5.83 19.57 -5.67
C GLU A 25 6.36 19.56 -4.23
N ILE A 26 6.84 18.40 -3.76
CA ILE A 26 7.39 18.27 -2.40
C ILE A 26 8.88 18.64 -2.31
N ARG A 27 9.49 19.08 -3.43
CA ARG A 27 10.93 19.40 -3.55
C ARG A 27 11.81 18.27 -3.03
N TRP A 28 11.58 17.06 -3.53
CA TRP A 28 12.33 15.89 -3.09
C TRP A 28 13.77 15.88 -3.66
N GLU A 29 14.77 15.94 -2.79
CA GLU A 29 16.18 16.03 -3.20
C GLU A 29 17.01 14.77 -2.88
N LYS A 30 16.41 13.74 -2.27
CA LYS A 30 17.13 12.53 -1.85
C LYS A 30 17.14 11.48 -2.95
N ASN A 31 18.22 10.70 -3.04
CA ASN A 31 18.29 9.55 -3.93
C ASN A 31 17.15 8.56 -3.66
N ILE A 32 16.62 8.00 -4.74
CA ILE A 32 15.50 7.06 -4.72
C ILE A 32 16.02 5.69 -5.11
N THR A 33 15.76 4.71 -4.25
CA THR A 33 15.94 3.28 -4.54
C THR A 33 14.57 2.64 -4.50
N LEU A 34 14.19 1.98 -5.59
CA LEU A 34 12.89 1.31 -5.73
C LEU A 34 13.05 -0.18 -5.40
N GLY A 35 12.05 -0.76 -4.73
CA GLY A 35 11.94 -2.20 -4.55
C GLY A 35 11.22 -2.88 -5.72
N GLU A 36 11.02 -4.19 -5.60
CA GLU A 36 10.24 -4.97 -6.58
C GLU A 36 8.74 -4.60 -6.52
N PRO A 37 8.01 -4.67 -7.66
CA PRO A 37 6.56 -4.54 -7.68
C PRO A 37 5.86 -5.57 -6.78
N PRO A 38 4.72 -5.23 -6.13
CA PRO A 38 3.98 -3.97 -6.25
C PRO A 38 4.50 -2.84 -5.33
N GLY A 39 5.62 -3.05 -4.63
CA GLY A 39 6.22 -2.08 -3.71
C GLY A 39 5.68 -2.15 -2.28
N PHE A 40 6.39 -1.51 -1.35
CA PHE A 40 6.14 -1.63 0.08
C PHE A 40 4.74 -1.16 0.47
N LEU A 41 4.31 0.01 -0.02
CA LEU A 41 3.02 0.59 0.35
C LEU A 41 1.86 -0.30 -0.07
N HIS A 42 1.88 -0.80 -1.31
CA HIS A 42 0.82 -1.65 -1.82
C HIS A 42 0.73 -2.96 -1.04
N SER A 43 1.85 -3.68 -0.87
CA SER A 43 1.87 -4.96 -0.16
C SER A 43 1.32 -4.85 1.26
N TRP A 44 1.79 -3.85 2.03
CA TRP A 44 1.35 -3.68 3.41
C TRP A 44 -0.07 -3.12 3.52
N TRP A 45 -0.49 -2.27 2.59
CA TRP A 45 -1.86 -1.78 2.56
C TRP A 45 -2.86 -2.89 2.25
N CYS A 46 -2.54 -3.80 1.32
CA CYS A 46 -3.37 -4.97 1.04
C CYS A 46 -3.55 -5.85 2.28
N VAL A 47 -2.46 -6.18 2.98
CA VAL A 47 -2.53 -6.98 4.22
C VAL A 47 -3.33 -6.26 5.29
N PHE A 48 -3.09 -4.96 5.48
CA PHE A 48 -3.85 -4.15 6.44
C PHE A 48 -5.35 -4.16 6.13
N TRP A 49 -5.72 -3.92 4.88
CA TRP A 49 -7.11 -3.86 4.45
C TRP A 49 -7.80 -5.22 4.63
N ASP A 50 -7.11 -6.30 4.29
CA ASP A 50 -7.63 -7.66 4.46
C ASP A 50 -7.90 -8.00 5.93
N LEU A 51 -6.96 -7.68 6.82
CA LEU A 51 -7.14 -7.81 8.27
C LEU A 51 -8.25 -6.90 8.80
N TYR A 52 -8.38 -5.69 8.28
CA TYR A 52 -9.43 -4.76 8.66
C TYR A 52 -10.83 -5.29 8.27
N CYS A 53 -10.97 -5.85 7.07
CA CYS A 53 -12.20 -6.47 6.61
C CYS A 53 -12.54 -7.74 7.42
N ALA A 54 -11.54 -8.51 7.82
CA ALA A 54 -11.71 -9.72 8.64
C ALA A 54 -12.06 -9.44 10.12
N ALA A 55 -12.00 -8.17 10.56
CA ALA A 55 -12.33 -7.80 11.93
C ALA A 55 -13.78 -8.21 12.29
N PRO A 56 -14.06 -8.66 13.54
CA PRO A 56 -15.35 -9.20 13.95
C PRO A 56 -16.56 -8.31 13.61
N GLU A 57 -16.37 -6.99 13.68
CA GLU A 57 -17.41 -5.98 13.43
C GLU A 57 -17.79 -5.83 11.95
N ARG A 58 -16.95 -6.33 11.03
CA ARG A 58 -17.00 -6.02 9.59
C ARG A 58 -17.06 -7.25 8.69
N ARG A 59 -16.57 -8.39 9.19
CA ARG A 59 -16.36 -9.62 8.41
C ARG A 59 -17.60 -10.16 7.68
N ASP A 60 -18.81 -9.84 8.15
CA ASP A 60 -20.04 -10.28 7.48
C ASP A 60 -20.42 -9.41 6.27
N THR A 61 -19.81 -8.23 6.13
CA THR A 61 -20.14 -7.22 5.10
C THR A 61 -19.00 -6.91 4.15
N CYS A 62 -17.77 -7.33 4.48
CA CYS A 62 -16.57 -7.04 3.71
C CYS A 62 -15.90 -8.35 3.30
N GLU A 63 -15.52 -8.46 2.02
CA GLU A 63 -14.70 -9.57 1.54
C GLU A 63 -13.31 -9.52 2.20
N HIS A 64 -12.82 -10.70 2.59
CA HIS A 64 -11.54 -10.90 3.27
C HIS A 64 -11.03 -12.33 3.05
N SER A 65 -9.73 -12.54 3.21
CA SER A 65 -9.10 -13.85 3.09
C SER A 65 -9.36 -14.75 4.32
N SER A 66 -9.25 -16.06 4.12
CA SER A 66 -9.33 -17.05 5.20
C SER A 66 -8.21 -16.88 6.23
N GLU A 67 -7.03 -16.48 5.76
CA GLU A 67 -5.83 -16.23 6.55
C GLU A 67 -6.04 -15.03 7.47
N ALA A 68 -6.61 -13.94 6.95
CA ALA A 68 -6.94 -12.76 7.75
C ALA A 68 -8.03 -13.05 8.78
N LYS A 69 -9.03 -13.88 8.44
CA LYS A 69 -10.02 -14.36 9.41
C LYS A 69 -9.38 -15.16 10.54
N ALA A 70 -8.53 -16.14 10.18
CA ALA A 70 -7.84 -16.99 11.14
C ALA A 70 -6.95 -16.19 12.09
N PHE A 71 -6.35 -15.10 11.63
CA PHE A 71 -5.55 -14.20 12.47
C PHE A 71 -6.35 -13.58 13.62
N HIS A 72 -7.63 -13.23 13.42
CA HIS A 72 -8.49 -12.65 14.47
C HIS A 72 -9.15 -13.70 15.37
N ASP A 73 -9.25 -14.94 14.91
CA ASP A 73 -9.86 -16.04 15.66
C ASP A 73 -8.87 -16.71 16.65
N TYR A 74 -7.56 -16.38 16.60
CA TYR A 74 -6.50 -16.88 17.50
C TYR A 74 -6.12 -15.85 18.58
#